data_AF-A0A2E0F3S1-F1
#
_entry.id   AF-A0A2E0F3S1-F1
#
_cell.length_a   1.000
_cell.length_b   1.000
_cell.length_c   1.000
_cell.angle_alpha   90.00
_cell.angle_beta   90.00
_cell.angle_gamma   90.00
#
_symmetry.space_group_name_H-M   'P 1'
#
loop_
_entity.id
_entity.type
_entity.pdbx_description
1 polymer ?
#
loop_
_entity_poly.entity_id
_entity_poly.type
_entity_poly.pdbx_seq_one_letter_code
_entity_poly.pdbx_strand_id
1 'polypeptide(L)' 'MAIIKGSTIENLTMADIDRQKTTLKILSERNYIKCLKLDLEATDPFMEYEGDEDRLHDDFYAITDSLV' A
#
# COMPACT_ATOMS: atom_id res chain seq x y z
N MET A 1 7.48 -13.42 0.14
CA MET A 1 6.73 -12.47 0.98
C MET A 1 6.79 -11.14 0.28
N ALA A 2 5.62 -10.62 -0.12
CA ALA A 2 5.53 -9.38 -0.87
C ALA A 2 5.42 -8.19 0.08
N ILE A 3 6.04 -7.07 -0.30
CA ILE A 3 6.12 -5.86 0.50
C ILE A 3 5.77 -4.67 -0.38
N ILE A 4 4.84 -3.82 0.06
CA ILE A 4 4.57 -2.51 -0.53
C ILE A 4 5.07 -1.44 0.44
N LYS A 5 5.84 -0.48 -0.07
CA LYS A 5 6.41 0.62 0.72
C LYS A 5 5.77 1.96 0.35
N GLY A 6 5.79 2.91 1.28
CA GLY A 6 5.33 4.29 1.11
C GLY A 6 6.08 4.98 -0.02
N SER A 7 7.39 4.78 -0.09
CA SER A 7 8.23 5.23 -1.20
C SER A 7 7.78 4.72 -2.57
N THR A 8 7.16 3.54 -2.66
CA THR A 8 6.60 3.03 -3.94
C THR A 8 5.37 3.84 -4.36
N ILE A 9 4.53 4.22 -3.40
CA ILE A 9 3.35 5.06 -3.63
C ILE A 9 3.78 6.48 -4.03
N GLU A 10 4.76 7.04 -3.31
CA GLU A 10 5.34 8.37 -3.60
C GLU A 10 5.89 8.45 -5.01
N ASN A 11 6.67 7.46 -5.45
CA ASN A 11 7.28 7.45 -6.78
C ASN A 11 6.26 7.42 -7.92
N LEU A 12 5.05 6.90 -7.67
CA LEU A 12 4.00 6.79 -8.69
C LEU A 12 3.04 7.97 -8.70
N THR A 13 2.81 8.60 -7.54
CA THR A 13 1.74 9.60 -7.37
C THR A 13 2.21 10.94 -6.84
N MET A 14 3.47 11.04 -6.41
CA MET A 14 3.99 12.17 -5.62
C MET A 14 3.21 12.41 -4.31
N ALA A 15 2.55 11.36 -3.80
CA ALA A 15 1.78 11.41 -2.56
C ALA A 15 2.67 11.73 -1.34
N ASP A 16 2.19 12.63 -0.50
CA ASP A 16 2.77 12.90 0.83
C ASP A 16 2.65 11.69 1.76
N ILE A 17 3.35 11.76 2.90
CA ILE A 17 3.43 10.67 3.88
C ILE A 17 2.05 10.24 4.41
N ASP A 18 1.11 11.18 4.56
CA ASP A 18 -0.23 10.88 5.09
C ASP A 18 -1.07 10.08 4.08
N ARG A 19 -0.97 10.43 2.79
CA ARG A 19 -1.57 9.68 1.68
C ARG A 19 -0.93 8.31 1.51
N GLN A 20 0.39 8.19 1.68
CA GLN A 20 1.10 6.91 1.67
C GLN A 20 0.56 5.99 2.77
N LYS A 21 0.49 6.49 4.02
CA LYS A 21 -0.05 5.73 5.16
C LYS A 21 -1.51 5.31 4.94
N THR A 22 -2.33 6.21 4.42
CA THR A 22 -3.74 5.93 4.11
C THR A 22 -3.89 4.82 3.08
N THR A 23 -3.10 4.87 2.01
CA THR A 23 -3.10 3.85 0.95
C THR A 23 -2.72 2.47 1.50
N LEU A 24 -1.63 2.38 2.27
CA LEU A 24 -1.21 1.13 2.91
C LEU A 24 -2.27 0.58 3.85
N LYS A 25 -2.94 1.45 4.61
CA LYS A 25 -4.04 1.04 5.49
C LYS A 25 -5.22 0.46 4.71
N ILE A 26 -5.66 1.13 3.64
CA ILE A 26 -6.76 0.62 2.77
C ILE A 26 -6.40 -0.75 2.18
N LEU A 27 -5.16 -0.92 1.72
CA LEU A 27 -4.69 -2.20 1.18
C LEU A 27 -4.70 -3.30 2.25
N SER A 28 -4.28 -2.98 3.49
CA SER A 28 -4.24 -3.94 4.60
C SER A 28 -5.62 -4.48 5.01
N GLU A 29 -6.70 -3.76 4.70
CA GLU A 29 -8.07 -4.11 5.03
C GLU A 29 -8.76 -4.97 3.94
N ARG A 30 -8.06 -5.28 2.83
CA ARG A 30 -8.61 -6.08 1.73
C ARG A 30 -8.78 -7.55 2.13
N ASN A 31 -9.95 -8.11 1.84
CA ASN A 31 -10.34 -9.45 2.28
C ASN A 31 -9.67 -10.62 1.51
N TYR A 32 -9.00 -10.32 0.40
CA TYR A 32 -8.30 -11.30 -0.44
C TYR A 32 -6.79 -11.32 -0.19
N ILE A 33 -6.28 -10.46 0.70
CA ILE A 33 -4.92 -10.55 1.22
C ILE A 33 -4.94 -10.83 2.71
N LYS A 34 -3.85 -11.44 3.17
CA LYS A 34 -3.52 -11.54 4.59
C LYS A 34 -2.41 -10.54 4.88
N CYS A 35 -2.75 -9.45 5.56
CA CYS A 35 -1.76 -8.52 6.08
C CYS A 35 -0.95 -9.21 7.19
N LEU A 36 0.34 -9.41 6.97
CA LEU A 36 1.25 -10.03 7.93
C LEU A 36 1.84 -8.97 8.87
N LYS A 37 2.14 -7.79 8.33
CA LYS A 37 2.69 -6.65 9.07
C LYS A 37 2.29 -5.36 8.40
N LEU A 38 1.90 -4.38 9.20
CA LEU A 38 1.64 -3.01 8.77
C LEU A 38 2.40 -2.09 9.72
N ASP A 39 3.37 -1.35 9.19
CA ASP A 39 4.13 -0.37 9.97
C ASP A 39 4.01 1.00 9.31
N LEU A 40 3.15 1.84 9.88
CA LEU A 40 2.89 3.19 9.39
C LEU A 40 3.81 4.23 10.01
N GLU A 41 4.55 3.88 11.07
CA GLU A 41 5.41 4.81 11.82
C GLU A 41 6.89 4.66 11.46
N ALA A 42 7.23 3.67 10.64
CA ALA A 42 8.53 3.54 10.01
C ALA A 42 8.89 4.79 9.18
N THR A 43 10.19 5.06 9.04
CA THR A 43 10.72 6.13 8.17
C THR A 43 10.24 6.00 6.73
N ASP A 44 10.07 4.76 6.27
CA ASP A 44 9.37 4.41 5.03
C ASP A 44 8.23 3.46 5.42
N PRO A 45 6.98 3.95 5.52
CA PRO A 45 5.83 3.12 5.87
C PRO A 45 5.72 1.90 4.97
N PHE A 46 5.32 0.74 5.50
CA PHE A 46 5.22 -0.45 4.66
C PHE A 46 4.15 -1.43 5.14
N MET A 47 3.76 -2.30 4.21
CA MET A 47 2.89 -3.43 4.43
C MET A 47 3.53 -4.70 3.89
N GLU A 48 3.64 -5.74 4.73
CA GLU A 48 3.97 -7.10 4.34
C GLU A 48 2.68 -7.90 4.23
N TYR A 49 2.52 -8.65 3.14
CA TYR A 49 1.29 -9.39 2.87
C TYR A 49 1.56 -10.74 2.18
N GLU A 50 0.54 -11.58 2.24
CA GLU A 50 0.45 -12.86 1.53
C GLU A 50 -0.96 -12.97 0.94
N GLY A 51 -1.09 -13.28 -0.35
CA GLY A 51 -2.38 -13.36 -1.02
C GLY A 51 -2.28 -13.21 -2.53
N ASP A 52 -3.40 -12.81 -3.15
CA ASP A 52 -3.50 -12.56 -4.58
C ASP A 52 -2.86 -11.19 -4.92
N GLU A 53 -1.65 -11.23 -5.49
CA GLU A 53 -0.87 -10.04 -5.85
C GLU A 53 -1.50 -9.25 -7.00
N ASP A 54 -2.07 -9.93 -8.00
CA ASP A 54 -2.66 -9.28 -9.19
C ASP A 54 -3.83 -8.37 -8.78
N ARG A 55 -4.73 -8.90 -7.94
CA ARG A 55 -5.86 -8.11 -7.40
C ARG A 55 -5.41 -6.95 -6.53
N LEU A 56 -4.35 -7.15 -5.75
CA LEU A 56 -3.81 -6.09 -4.91
C LEU A 56 -3.19 -4.98 -5.76
N HIS A 57 -2.50 -5.35 -6.84
CA HIS A 57 -1.96 -4.39 -7.80
C HIS A 57 -3.06 -3.58 -8.47
N ASP A 58 -4.18 -4.20 -8.86
CA ASP A 58 -5.33 -3.47 -9.42
C ASP A 58 -5.90 -2.45 -8.42
N ASP A 59 -6.13 -2.86 -7.17
CA ASP A 59 -6.61 -1.96 -6.11
C ASP A 59 -5.58 -0.86 -5.79
N PHE A 60 -4.29 -1.21 -5.78
CA PHE A 60 -3.21 -0.27 -5.59
C PHE A 60 -3.23 0.80 -6.68
N TYR A 61 -3.28 0.41 -7.95
CA TYR A 61 -3.37 1.34 -9.07
C TYR A 61 -4.63 2.20 -8.99
N ALA A 62 -5.79 1.61 -8.71
CA ALA A 62 -7.05 2.34 -8.57
C ALA A 62 -7.01 3.39 -7.44
N ILE A 63 -6.43 3.06 -6.28
CA ILE A 63 -6.25 4.02 -5.18
C ILE A 63 -5.26 5.11 -5.60
N THR A 64 -4.11 4.73 -6.16
CA THR A 64 -3.07 5.69 -6.54
C THR A 64 -3.48 6.64 -7.65
N ASP A 65 -4.26 6.18 -8.64
CA ASP A 65 -4.79 7.00 -9.73
C ASP A 65 -5.73 8.10 -9.21
N SER A 66 -6.47 7.81 -8.13
CA SER A 66 -7.33 8.80 -7.46
C SER A 66 -6.57 9.88 -6.69
N LEU A 67 -5.26 9.73 -6.50
CA LEU A 67 -4.41 10.67 -5.77
C LEU A 67 -3.70 11.70 -6.67
N VAL A 68 -3.67 11.46 -7.98
CA VAL A 68 -3.00 12.28 -9.02
C VAL A 68 -3.89 13.44 -9.48
#